data_AF-A0A3A4ZR55-F1
#
_entry.id   AF-A0A3A4ZR55-F1
#
_cell.length_a   1.000
_cell.length_b   1.000
_cell.length_c   1.000
_cell.angle_alpha   90.00
_cell.angle_beta   90.00
_cell.angle_gamma   90.00
#
_symmetry.space_group_name_H-M   'P 1'
#
loop_
_entity.id
_entity.type
_entity.pdbx_description
1 polymer ?
#
loop_
_entity_poly.entity_id
_entity_poly.type
_entity_poly.pdbx_seq_one_letter_code
_entity_poly.pdbx_strand_id
1 'polypeptide(L)'
;MRLARYSVKVLSLDNKILVLAAALLGMLGILSMPLIAYGETCPRDITVPPTENQVSGTEIVLESSGDSRLTGSATANVTIDQNGLYDVALTVNVKNLPDSVMQGNDIAEAWLIDDSTGYAHNLGAFEVSEDNNGTMTIKHKMSNFALFDKIIVSIGAKPATEDTTPSPSKIILTGDLSPLKEGMINRNQATTA
;
A
#
# COMPACT_ATOMS: atom_id res chain seq x y z
N MET A 1 -45.13 17.48 -15.12
CA MET A 1 -43.97 18.22 -14.58
C MET A 1 -42.74 17.33 -14.77
N ARG A 2 -41.89 17.61 -15.77
CA ARG A 2 -40.70 16.79 -16.09
C ARG A 2 -39.47 17.62 -15.72
N LEU A 3 -38.67 17.15 -14.75
CA LEU A 3 -37.39 17.74 -14.40
C LEU A 3 -36.34 17.27 -15.41
N ALA A 4 -35.81 18.20 -16.20
CA ALA A 4 -34.64 17.95 -17.04
C ALA A 4 -33.40 17.86 -16.15
N ARG A 5 -32.68 16.75 -16.21
CA ARG A 5 -31.35 16.60 -15.58
C ARG A 5 -30.31 17.18 -16.55
N TYR A 6 -29.59 18.20 -16.11
CA TYR A 6 -28.42 18.71 -16.84
C TYR A 6 -27.17 17.97 -16.35
N SER A 7 -26.46 17.32 -17.27
CA SER A 7 -25.12 16.78 -17.02
C SER A 7 -24.09 17.87 -17.26
N VAL A 8 -23.35 18.25 -16.21
CA VAL A 8 -22.16 19.10 -16.32
C VAL A 8 -20.96 18.18 -16.47
N LYS A 9 -20.27 18.23 -17.61
CA LYS A 9 -18.96 17.60 -17.80
C LYS A 9 -17.89 18.59 -17.37
N VAL A 10 -17.16 18.28 -16.31
CA VAL A 10 -15.94 19.00 -15.93
C VAL A 10 -14.79 18.37 -16.71
N LEU A 11 -14.25 19.11 -17.68
CA LEU A 11 -13.02 18.73 -18.38
C LEU A 11 -11.86 19.37 -17.64
N SER A 12 -11.01 18.55 -17.01
CA SER A 12 -9.73 18.97 -16.44
C SER A 12 -8.74 19.18 -17.58
N LEU A 13 -8.37 20.42 -17.83
CA LEU A 13 -7.12 20.79 -18.48
C LEU A 13 -6.35 21.70 -17.53
N ASP A 14 -5.06 21.45 -17.43
CA ASP A 14 -4.14 21.96 -16.43
C ASP A 14 -4.39 23.41 -15.98
N ASN A 15 -4.65 23.56 -14.69
CA ASN A 15 -4.43 24.74 -13.86
C ASN A 15 -5.13 26.07 -14.18
N LYS A 16 -6.24 26.12 -14.94
CA LYS A 16 -7.18 27.27 -14.92
C LYS A 16 -8.62 26.83 -15.17
N ILE A 17 -9.50 26.90 -14.16
CA ILE A 17 -10.94 26.66 -14.34
C ILE A 17 -11.56 27.85 -15.09
N LEU A 18 -11.85 27.65 -16.37
CA LEU A 18 -12.63 28.59 -17.19
C LEU A 18 -14.12 28.20 -17.11
N VAL A 19 -14.91 28.90 -16.29
CA VAL A 19 -16.37 28.72 -16.26
C VAL A 19 -16.97 29.46 -17.44
N LEU A 20 -17.31 28.75 -18.52
CA LEU A 20 -18.06 29.28 -19.65
C LEU A 20 -19.56 29.29 -19.30
N ALA A 21 -20.06 30.38 -18.73
CA ALA A 21 -21.49 30.58 -18.53
C ALA A 21 -22.14 31.04 -19.85
N ALA A 22 -22.89 30.15 -20.51
CA ALA A 22 -23.74 30.52 -21.64
C ALA A 22 -24.97 31.28 -21.13
N ALA A 23 -24.92 32.62 -21.16
CA ALA A 23 -26.08 33.47 -20.90
C ALA A 23 -26.88 33.65 -22.21
N LEU A 24 -28.06 33.04 -22.28
CA LEU A 24 -29.03 33.32 -23.33
C LEU A 24 -29.87 34.53 -22.92
N LEU A 25 -29.70 35.61 -23.66
CA LEU A 25 -30.41 36.88 -23.55
C LEU A 25 -31.93 36.72 -23.62
N GLY A 26 -32.63 37.28 -22.63
CA GLY A 26 -34.08 37.46 -22.61
C GLY A 26 -34.45 38.69 -21.78
N MET A 27 -34.66 39.80 -22.47
CA MET A 27 -35.14 41.11 -22.01
C MET A 27 -36.20 41.09 -20.88
N LEU A 28 -36.08 41.98 -19.87
CA LEU A 28 -36.83 43.25 -19.68
C LEU A 28 -36.91 43.66 -18.17
N GLY A 29 -36.43 44.87 -17.85
CA GLY A 29 -37.04 45.79 -16.85
C GLY A 29 -36.84 45.58 -15.34
N ILE A 30 -36.08 46.52 -14.73
CA ILE A 30 -36.48 47.44 -13.62
C ILE A 30 -35.28 47.72 -12.68
N LEU A 31 -35.06 49.02 -12.44
CA LEU A 31 -34.12 49.60 -11.48
C LEU A 31 -34.40 49.15 -10.03
N SER A 32 -33.35 48.77 -9.29
CA SER A 32 -33.17 49.14 -7.87
C SER A 32 -31.75 48.81 -7.38
N MET A 33 -30.93 49.85 -7.16
CA MET A 33 -29.84 49.82 -6.17
C MET A 33 -30.44 50.09 -4.76
N PRO A 34 -29.78 49.81 -3.60
CA PRO A 34 -28.32 49.72 -3.41
C PRO A 34 -27.80 48.66 -2.39
N LEU A 35 -26.46 48.57 -2.34
CA LEU A 35 -25.58 48.27 -1.18
C LEU A 35 -25.63 46.87 -0.53
N ILE A 36 -24.47 46.19 -0.42
CA ILE A 36 -23.86 45.77 0.87
C ILE A 36 -22.38 45.38 0.66
N ALA A 37 -21.62 45.82 1.66
CA ALA A 37 -20.20 45.75 1.97
C ALA A 37 -19.39 44.47 1.74
N TYR A 38 -18.10 44.71 1.47
CA TYR A 38 -16.89 44.07 2.01
C TYR A 38 -16.76 42.54 2.03
N GLY A 39 -15.71 42.08 1.35
CA GLY A 39 -15.03 40.83 1.66
C GLY A 39 -14.43 40.18 0.43
N GLU A 40 -13.33 40.72 -0.10
CA GLU A 40 -12.36 39.85 -0.79
C GLU A 40 -11.81 38.88 0.25
N THR A 41 -12.55 37.81 0.51
CA THR A 41 -11.93 36.62 1.06
C THR A 41 -11.15 36.05 -0.12
N CYS A 42 -9.84 36.31 -0.14
CA CYS A 42 -8.93 35.46 -0.90
C CYS A 42 -9.37 34.02 -0.62
N PRO A 43 -9.58 33.16 -1.63
CA PRO A 43 -9.73 31.74 -1.34
C PRO A 43 -8.48 31.39 -0.52
N ARG A 44 -8.69 31.05 0.76
CA ARG A 44 -7.63 30.38 1.51
C ARG A 44 -7.43 29.11 0.71
N ASP A 45 -6.33 29.04 -0.03
CA ASP A 45 -5.80 27.75 -0.44
C ASP A 45 -5.60 27.00 0.87
N ILE A 46 -6.56 26.15 1.20
CA ILE A 46 -6.39 25.12 2.20
C ILE A 46 -5.39 24.18 1.57
N THR A 47 -4.11 24.49 1.73
CA THR A 47 -3.06 23.50 1.54
C THR A 47 -3.26 22.53 2.68
N VAL A 48 -4.06 21.50 2.44
CA VAL A 48 -4.12 20.35 3.34
C VAL A 48 -2.68 19.81 3.34
N PRO A 49 -1.95 19.91 4.46
CA PRO A 49 -0.62 19.30 4.50
C PRO A 49 -0.80 17.82 4.18
N PRO A 50 0.08 17.21 3.37
CA PRO A 50 0.00 15.78 3.11
C PRO A 50 0.07 15.06 4.46
N THR A 51 -1.06 14.50 4.88
CA THR A 51 -1.14 13.76 6.13
C THR A 51 -0.36 12.48 5.94
N GLU A 52 0.69 12.27 6.75
CA GLU A 52 1.39 10.99 6.78
C GLU A 52 0.37 9.91 7.17
N ASN A 53 0.10 9.01 6.23
CA ASN A 53 -0.80 7.89 6.48
C ASN A 53 0.02 6.74 7.05
N GLN A 54 -0.27 6.39 8.30
CA GLN A 54 0.43 5.31 9.00
C GLN A 54 -0.53 4.16 9.31
N VAL A 55 -0.10 2.94 9.04
CA VAL A 55 -0.67 1.70 9.55
C VAL A 55 0.41 0.99 10.36
N SER A 56 0.07 0.59 11.58
CA SER A 56 1.06 0.09 12.54
C SER A 56 0.51 -1.12 13.28
N GLY A 57 1.38 -2.10 13.51
CA GLY A 57 1.08 -3.31 14.28
C GLY A 57 0.16 -4.30 13.58
N THR A 58 0.03 -4.27 12.25
CA THR A 58 -0.79 -5.25 11.55
C THR A 58 -0.12 -6.61 11.63
N GLU A 59 -0.80 -7.56 12.27
CA GLU A 59 -0.38 -8.96 12.31
C GLU A 59 -0.86 -9.68 11.04
N ILE A 60 0.07 -10.41 10.44
CA ILE A 60 -0.14 -11.25 9.26
C ILE A 60 0.19 -12.67 9.69
N VAL A 61 -0.77 -13.57 9.59
CA VAL A 61 -0.55 -15.00 9.83
C VAL A 61 0.14 -15.58 8.61
N LEU A 62 1.21 -16.35 8.82
CA LEU A 62 1.86 -17.09 7.75
C LEU A 62 1.41 -18.55 7.81
N GLU A 63 0.67 -18.97 6.79
CA GLU A 63 0.17 -20.32 6.63
C GLU A 63 1.21 -21.22 5.96
N SER A 64 1.34 -22.44 6.48
CA SER A 64 2.25 -23.44 5.94
C SER A 64 1.74 -24.00 4.61
N SER A 65 2.64 -24.12 3.63
CA SER A 65 2.33 -24.70 2.32
C SER A 65 2.34 -26.23 2.29
N GLY A 66 2.65 -26.91 3.41
CA GLY A 66 2.66 -28.38 3.41
C GLY A 66 2.92 -29.11 4.74
N ASP A 67 3.53 -28.47 5.75
CA ASP A 67 3.73 -29.08 7.08
C ASP A 67 2.98 -28.29 8.15
N SER A 68 1.93 -28.85 8.73
CA SER A 68 1.08 -28.16 9.71
C SER A 68 1.77 -27.85 11.04
N ARG A 69 2.98 -28.37 11.29
CA ARG A 69 3.78 -28.05 12.47
C ARG A 69 4.54 -26.75 12.31
N LEU A 70 4.83 -26.38 11.06
CA LEU A 70 5.47 -25.12 10.72
C LEU A 70 4.47 -23.98 10.93
N THR A 71 4.89 -22.99 11.70
CA THR A 71 4.09 -21.80 11.95
C THR A 71 4.92 -20.55 11.68
N GLY A 72 4.27 -19.49 11.23
CA GLY A 72 4.93 -18.20 11.10
C GLY A 72 3.96 -17.06 11.30
N SER A 73 4.54 -15.91 11.60
CA SER A 73 3.82 -14.64 11.65
C SER A 73 4.71 -13.54 11.09
N ALA A 74 4.07 -12.50 10.56
CA ALA A 74 4.73 -11.26 10.25
C ALA A 74 3.98 -10.11 10.93
N THR A 75 4.73 -9.12 11.42
CA THR A 75 4.16 -7.86 11.90
C THR A 75 4.64 -6.74 10.98
N ALA A 76 3.70 -5.96 10.46
CA ALA A 76 3.95 -4.89 9.52
C ALA A 76 3.62 -3.52 10.11
N ASN A 77 4.52 -2.57 9.88
CA ASN A 77 4.28 -1.15 10.05
C ASN A 77 4.60 -0.46 8.72
N VAL A 78 3.66 0.32 8.20
CA VAL A 78 3.78 1.03 6.93
C VAL A 78 3.40 2.48 7.14
N THR A 79 4.31 3.38 6.80
CA THR A 79 4.06 4.82 6.75
C THR A 79 4.20 5.27 5.30
N ILE A 80 3.28 6.12 4.82
CA ILE A 80 3.40 6.77 3.52
C ILE A 80 3.91 8.19 3.76
N ASP A 81 5.08 8.51 3.21
CA ASP A 81 5.65 9.85 3.31
C ASP A 81 4.95 10.84 2.37
N GLN A 82 5.33 12.11 2.49
CA GLN A 82 4.72 13.21 1.72
C GLN A 82 4.95 13.11 0.20
N ASN A 83 5.92 12.31 -0.23
CA ASN A 83 6.21 12.05 -1.64
C ASN A 83 5.51 10.78 -2.16
N GLY A 84 4.71 10.12 -1.31
CA GLY A 84 4.04 8.87 -1.65
C GLY A 84 4.96 7.64 -1.57
N LEU A 85 6.13 7.74 -0.96
CA LEU A 85 7.00 6.59 -0.72
C LEU A 85 6.57 5.86 0.56
N TYR A 86 6.58 4.54 0.50
CA TYR A 86 6.27 3.67 1.63
C TYR A 86 7.54 3.44 2.46
N ASP A 87 7.51 3.82 3.73
CA ASP A 87 8.46 3.36 4.74
C ASP A 87 7.87 2.11 5.41
N VAL A 88 8.42 0.95 5.06
CA VAL A 88 7.91 -0.37 5.44
C VAL A 88 8.86 -0.98 6.45
N ALA A 89 8.37 -1.23 7.66
CA ALA A 89 9.05 -2.03 8.67
C ALA A 89 8.31 -3.34 8.87
N LEU A 90 8.97 -4.46 8.56
CA LEU A 90 8.43 -5.81 8.72
C LEU A 90 9.28 -6.61 9.69
N THR A 91 8.63 -7.31 10.61
CA THR A 91 9.25 -8.34 11.43
C THR A 91 8.63 -9.68 11.08
N VAL A 92 9.42 -10.60 10.53
CA VAL A 92 9.01 -11.96 10.18
C VAL A 92 9.51 -12.92 11.24
N ASN A 93 8.63 -13.77 11.75
CA ASN A 93 8.94 -14.81 12.70
C ASN A 93 8.51 -16.16 12.13
N VAL A 94 9.40 -17.14 12.22
CA VAL A 94 9.17 -18.53 11.83
C VAL A 94 9.44 -19.40 13.04
N LYS A 95 8.57 -20.38 13.28
CA LYS A 95 8.70 -21.30 14.41
C LYS A 95 8.47 -22.74 13.99
N ASN A 96 9.19 -23.64 14.67
CA ASN A 96 9.12 -25.09 14.49
C ASN A 96 9.42 -25.51 13.05
N LEU A 97 10.45 -24.92 12.45
CA LEU A 97 10.89 -25.31 11.13
C LEU A 97 11.45 -26.74 11.15
N PRO A 98 10.82 -27.74 10.49
CA PRO A 98 11.30 -29.11 10.60
C PRO A 98 12.69 -29.27 9.97
N ASP A 99 13.57 -30.07 10.57
CA ASP A 99 14.87 -30.43 9.98
C ASP A 99 14.72 -31.07 8.58
N SER A 100 13.57 -31.70 8.30
CA SER A 100 13.28 -32.24 6.96
C SER A 100 13.08 -31.14 5.89
N VAL A 101 12.86 -29.90 6.31
CA VAL A 101 12.66 -28.73 5.46
C VAL A 101 13.97 -27.98 5.22
N MET A 102 14.85 -27.88 6.23
CA MET A 102 16.19 -27.27 6.13
C MET A 102 17.26 -28.34 5.90
N GLN A 103 17.81 -28.44 4.70
CA GLN A 103 18.83 -29.42 4.36
C GLN A 103 20.22 -28.78 4.26
N GLY A 104 21.14 -29.16 5.14
CA GLY A 104 22.55 -28.76 5.04
C GLY A 104 22.77 -27.26 5.20
N ASN A 105 23.21 -26.59 4.13
CA ASN A 105 23.52 -25.15 4.10
C ASN A 105 22.34 -24.30 3.60
N ASP A 106 21.12 -24.81 3.75
CA ASP A 106 19.91 -24.09 3.35
C ASP A 106 19.77 -22.76 4.12
N ILE A 107 19.33 -21.73 3.42
CA ILE A 107 19.11 -20.39 3.96
C ILE A 107 17.62 -20.07 3.85
N ALA A 108 17.04 -19.53 4.91
CA ALA A 108 15.68 -19.00 4.90
C ALA A 108 15.68 -17.56 4.38
N GLU A 109 14.75 -17.25 3.51
CA GLU A 109 14.59 -15.92 2.89
C GLU A 109 13.14 -15.47 2.98
N ALA A 110 12.93 -14.16 3.08
CA ALA A 110 11.59 -13.57 3.00
C ALA A 110 11.42 -12.78 1.71
N TRP A 111 10.22 -12.81 1.15
CA TRP A 111 9.91 -12.14 -0.11
C TRP A 111 8.53 -11.49 -0.07
N LEU A 112 8.38 -10.40 -0.81
CA LEU A 112 7.07 -9.87 -1.19
C LEU A 112 6.74 -10.32 -2.61
N ILE A 113 5.48 -10.71 -2.85
CA ILE A 113 5.01 -11.22 -4.14
C ILE A 113 3.75 -10.46 -4.56
N ASP A 114 3.72 -10.01 -5.80
CA ASP A 114 2.53 -9.57 -6.53
C ASP A 114 1.96 -10.77 -7.29
N ASP A 115 0.75 -11.21 -6.93
CA ASP A 115 0.13 -12.40 -7.53
C ASP A 115 -0.31 -12.17 -8.98
N SER A 116 -0.54 -10.92 -9.36
CA SER A 116 -1.02 -10.57 -10.70
C SER A 116 0.08 -10.58 -11.75
N THR A 117 1.28 -10.11 -11.38
CA THR A 117 2.42 -10.02 -12.30
C THR A 117 3.48 -11.10 -12.08
N GLY A 118 3.45 -11.76 -10.92
CA GLY A 118 4.51 -12.67 -10.48
C GLY A 118 5.79 -11.93 -10.06
N TYR A 119 5.75 -10.59 -9.94
CA TYR A 119 6.90 -9.82 -9.48
C TYR A 119 7.24 -10.19 -8.03
N ALA A 120 8.51 -10.47 -7.79
CA ALA A 120 9.04 -10.88 -6.50
C ALA A 120 10.12 -9.89 -6.03
N HIS A 121 10.04 -9.49 -4.77
CA HIS A 121 11.05 -8.64 -4.14
C HIS A 121 11.64 -9.35 -2.92
N ASN A 122 12.93 -9.67 -2.99
CA ASN A 122 13.66 -10.29 -1.88
C ASN A 122 13.86 -9.26 -0.76
N LEU A 123 13.44 -9.60 0.46
CA LEU A 123 13.59 -8.77 1.65
C LEU A 123 14.88 -9.06 2.41
N GLY A 124 15.48 -10.22 2.18
CA GLY A 124 16.71 -10.67 2.80
C GLY A 124 16.64 -12.13 3.25
N ALA A 125 17.82 -12.65 3.56
CA ALA A 125 18.01 -13.92 4.24
C ALA A 125 18.03 -13.73 5.76
N PHE A 126 17.64 -14.76 6.49
CA PHE A 126 17.76 -14.81 7.96
C PHE A 126 18.15 -16.19 8.45
N GLU A 127 18.87 -16.21 9.57
CA GLU A 127 19.30 -17.45 10.22
C GLU A 127 18.15 -18.09 10.99
N VAL A 128 18.18 -19.42 11.03
CA VAL A 128 17.31 -20.24 11.86
C VAL A 128 18.18 -20.79 12.98
N SER A 129 17.74 -20.60 14.23
CA SER A 129 18.44 -21.08 15.42
C SER A 129 18.38 -22.60 15.54
N GLU A 130 19.17 -23.16 16.46
CA GLU A 130 19.16 -24.60 16.78
C GLU A 130 17.79 -25.09 17.27
N ASP A 131 16.97 -24.20 17.83
CA ASP A 131 15.59 -24.49 18.25
C ASP A 131 14.58 -24.43 17.06
N ASN A 132 15.07 -24.40 15.82
CA ASN A 132 14.26 -24.35 14.61
C ASN A 132 13.34 -23.13 14.51
N ASN A 133 13.80 -22.00 15.04
CA ASN A 133 13.09 -20.72 15.01
C ASN A 133 13.93 -19.67 14.30
N GLY A 134 13.29 -18.76 13.55
CA GLY A 134 13.98 -17.69 12.85
C GLY A 134 13.23 -16.37 12.98
N THR A 135 13.98 -15.28 13.11
CA THR A 135 13.41 -13.94 13.12
C THR A 135 14.21 -13.03 12.19
N MET A 136 13.50 -12.27 11.37
CA MET A 136 14.06 -11.23 10.53
C MET A 136 13.33 -9.92 10.83
N THR A 137 14.06 -8.80 10.94
CA THR A 137 13.48 -7.47 10.95
C THR A 137 14.09 -6.64 9.84
N ILE A 138 13.24 -6.07 9.00
CA ILE A 138 13.66 -5.23 7.88
C ILE A 138 13.00 -3.85 7.98
N LYS A 139 13.70 -2.86 7.45
CA LYS A 139 13.19 -1.52 7.18
C LYS A 139 13.57 -1.14 5.77
N HIS A 140 12.58 -0.86 4.93
CA HIS A 140 12.78 -0.60 3.52
C HIS A 140 11.90 0.56 3.06
N LYS A 141 12.50 1.50 2.33
CA LYS A 141 11.75 2.49 1.55
C LYS A 141 11.39 1.92 0.18
N MET A 142 10.10 1.92 -0.16
CA MET A 142 9.58 1.33 -1.40
C MET A 142 8.66 2.31 -2.11
N SER A 143 8.73 2.39 -3.43
CA SER A 143 7.76 3.20 -4.22
C SER A 143 6.46 2.45 -4.50
N ASN A 144 6.50 1.11 -4.50
CA ASN A 144 5.44 0.27 -5.06
C ASN A 144 4.93 -0.79 -4.06
N PHE A 145 5.00 -0.53 -2.75
CA PHE A 145 4.61 -1.53 -1.75
C PHE A 145 3.16 -2.01 -1.93
N ALA A 146 2.26 -1.11 -2.33
CA ALA A 146 0.85 -1.42 -2.55
C ALA A 146 0.60 -2.49 -3.65
N LEU A 147 1.59 -2.76 -4.52
CA LEU A 147 1.48 -3.80 -5.54
C LEU A 147 1.57 -5.22 -4.97
N PHE A 148 2.24 -5.42 -3.83
CA PHE A 148 2.46 -6.76 -3.31
C PHE A 148 1.23 -7.29 -2.58
N ASP A 149 0.82 -8.51 -2.86
CA ASP A 149 -0.37 -9.15 -2.29
C ASP A 149 -0.04 -10.05 -1.10
N LYS A 150 1.16 -10.61 -1.08
CA LYS A 150 1.57 -11.55 -0.04
C LYS A 150 3.03 -11.39 0.36
N ILE A 151 3.31 -11.82 1.58
CA ILE A 151 4.65 -12.11 2.07
C ILE A 151 4.84 -13.62 2.10
N ILE A 152 6.01 -14.09 1.70
CA ILE A 152 6.36 -15.51 1.77
C ILE A 152 7.69 -15.71 2.48
N VAL A 153 7.87 -16.90 3.04
CA VAL A 153 9.19 -17.41 3.43
C VAL A 153 9.55 -18.56 2.52
N SER A 154 10.75 -18.55 1.97
CA SER A 154 11.31 -19.64 1.18
C SER A 154 12.58 -20.19 1.79
N ILE A 155 12.93 -21.41 1.40
CA ILE A 155 14.18 -22.06 1.77
C ILE A 155 14.92 -22.52 0.51
N GLY A 156 16.25 -22.52 0.61
CA GLY A 156 17.15 -23.07 -0.40
C GLY A 156 17.40 -22.05 -1.51
N ALA A 157 18.16 -21.00 -1.22
CA ALA A 157 18.55 -20.00 -2.20
C ALA A 157 19.13 -20.69 -3.46
N LYS A 158 18.56 -20.41 -4.64
CA LYS A 158 19.20 -20.81 -5.89
C LYS A 158 20.50 -20.02 -6.02
N PRO A 159 21.66 -20.64 -6.26
CA PRO A 159 22.87 -19.90 -6.58
C PRO A 159 22.59 -19.00 -7.79
N ALA A 160 23.06 -17.75 -7.74
CA ALA A 160 22.80 -16.69 -8.73
C ALA A 160 23.38 -16.97 -10.14
N THR A 161 23.70 -18.22 -10.45
CA THR A 161 24.46 -18.61 -11.64
C THR A 161 23.61 -18.85 -12.88
N GLU A 162 22.28 -18.91 -12.78
CA GLU A 162 21.41 -19.28 -13.92
C GLU A 162 20.19 -18.38 -14.15
N ASP A 163 19.83 -17.51 -13.20
CA ASP A 163 18.60 -16.70 -13.29
C ASP A 163 18.93 -15.21 -13.13
N THR A 164 18.67 -14.41 -14.17
CA THR A 164 18.78 -12.95 -14.08
C THR A 164 17.63 -12.32 -13.27
N THR A 165 16.64 -13.13 -12.89
CA THR A 165 15.47 -12.70 -12.13
C THR A 165 15.38 -13.54 -10.86
N PRO A 166 15.83 -13.01 -9.70
CA PRO A 166 15.78 -13.77 -8.45
C PRO A 166 14.33 -14.11 -8.10
N SER A 167 14.08 -15.37 -7.78
CA SER A 167 12.76 -15.90 -7.43
C SER A 167 12.86 -16.76 -6.17
N PRO A 168 11.82 -16.81 -5.33
CA PRO A 168 11.76 -17.74 -4.21
C PRO A 168 11.91 -19.18 -4.69
N SER A 169 12.71 -19.98 -3.98
CA SER A 169 12.95 -21.39 -4.33
C SER A 169 11.83 -22.29 -3.82
N LYS A 170 11.94 -22.79 -2.57
CA LYS A 170 10.92 -23.63 -1.94
C LYS A 170 10.11 -22.80 -0.96
N ILE A 171 8.89 -22.43 -1.34
CA ILE A 171 7.98 -21.66 -0.48
C ILE A 171 7.47 -22.57 0.65
N ILE A 172 7.65 -22.11 1.89
CA ILE A 172 7.26 -22.87 3.09
C ILE A 172 6.17 -22.19 3.91
N LEU A 173 6.07 -20.87 3.82
CA LEU A 173 5.08 -20.07 4.52
C LEU A 173 4.57 -18.97 3.58
N THR A 174 3.28 -18.67 3.67
CA THR A 174 2.63 -17.61 2.90
C THR A 174 1.67 -16.82 3.79
N GLY A 175 1.71 -15.50 3.74
CA GLY A 175 0.78 -14.62 4.44
C GLY A 175 0.18 -13.56 3.54
N ASP A 176 -1.12 -13.34 3.67
CA ASP A 176 -1.88 -12.35 2.92
C ASP A 176 -1.67 -10.94 3.48
N LEU A 177 -1.36 -9.97 2.60
CA LEU A 177 -1.18 -8.56 2.95
C LEU A 177 -2.48 -7.74 2.83
N SER A 178 -3.59 -8.33 2.40
CA SER A 178 -4.90 -7.64 2.31
C SER A 178 -5.31 -6.93 3.61
N PRO A 179 -5.13 -7.51 4.82
CA PRO A 179 -5.45 -6.81 6.08
C PRO A 179 -4.65 -5.51 6.27
N LEU A 180 -3.41 -5.47 5.79
CA LEU A 180 -2.56 -4.28 5.84
C LEU A 180 -3.07 -3.23 4.84
N LYS A 181 -3.44 -3.65 3.62
CA LYS A 181 -4.00 -2.76 2.57
C LYS A 181 -5.33 -2.14 3.00
N GLU A 182 -6.23 -2.91 3.61
CA GLU A 182 -7.50 -2.40 4.14
C GLU A 182 -7.28 -1.34 5.22
N GLY A 183 -6.32 -1.56 6.12
CA GLY A 183 -5.91 -0.58 7.13
C GLY A 183 -5.43 0.73 6.53
N MET A 184 -4.76 0.68 5.37
CA MET A 184 -4.26 1.86 4.66
C MET A 184 -5.40 2.66 4.00
N ILE A 185 -6.41 1.97 3.44
CA ILE A 185 -7.56 2.61 2.77
C ILE A 185 -8.48 3.30 3.79
N ASN A 186 -8.80 2.62 4.90
CA ASN A 186 -9.78 3.12 5.87
C ASN A 186 -9.32 4.38 6.62
N ARG A 187 -8.02 4.60 6.79
CA ARG A 187 -7.48 5.82 7.42
C ARG A 187 -7.49 7.03 6.49
N ASN A 188 -7.42 6.83 5.17
CA ASN A 188 -7.50 7.90 4.19
C ASN A 188 -8.92 8.50 4.09
N GLN A 189 -9.95 7.73 4.44
CA GLN A 189 -11.33 8.23 4.45
C GLN A 189 -11.68 8.98 5.76
N ALA A 190 -11.04 8.61 6.88
CA ALA A 190 -11.28 9.23 8.18
C ALA A 190 -10.69 10.65 8.29
N THR A 191 -9.65 10.97 7.52
CA THR A 191 -9.02 12.31 7.47
C THR A 191 -9.72 13.29 6.52
N THR A 192 -10.71 12.82 5.75
CA THR A 192 -11.51 13.63 4.82
C THR A 192 -12.92 13.99 5.31
N ALA A 193 -13.26 13.64 6.56
CA ALA A 193 -14.58 13.88 7.17
C ALA A 193 -14.60 15.09 8.12
#